data_AF-A0A971IZE3-F1
#
_entry.id   AF-A0A971IZE3-F1
#
_cell.length_a   1.000
_cell.length_b   1.000
_cell.length_c   1.000
_cell.angle_alpha   90.00
_cell.angle_beta   90.00
_cell.angle_gamma   90.00
#
_symmetry.space_group_name_H-M   'P 1'
#
loop_
_entity.id
_entity.type
_entity.pdbx_description
1 polymer ?
#
loop_
_entity_poly.entity_id
_entity_poly.type
_entity_poly.pdbx_seq_one_letter_code
_entity_poly.pdbx_strand_id
1 'polypeptide(L)'
;MGMGMGMGMHGWHRGLRRGFDEPERKPHVTKEMLLRILRYFKPHWKLMALVFLCVGTTSILGLLPPLFTGAIVDRALIERNFRLLTLYTLGYVGVSFLVSLIGVGESYLNTLISKRIILDIRNSMYGILQRMPLKFFSNTRTGDIISRINNDVSGVEGVFQRTVVNTVQDILVIAFTLVTIFAMDWRLSLLGLCLIPSFILPTRRVGKARWNIAKATQEKLAELNQIIQETLGVAGAVLVKIFTREDDQR
;
A
#
# COMPACT_ATOMS: atom_id res chain seq x y z
N MET A 1 1.84 -58.29 -6.03
CA MET A 1 1.61 -57.17 -5.10
C MET A 1 1.89 -55.88 -5.85
N GLY A 2 0.85 -55.26 -6.41
CA GLY A 2 0.96 -54.02 -7.17
C GLY A 2 0.32 -52.88 -6.40
N MET A 3 1.05 -51.77 -6.24
CA MET A 3 0.51 -50.50 -5.79
C MET A 3 0.77 -49.47 -6.89
N GLY A 4 -0.30 -49.05 -7.55
CA GLY A 4 -0.37 -47.83 -8.33
C GLY A 4 -1.45 -46.96 -7.73
N MET A 5 -1.10 -45.75 -7.31
CA MET A 5 -2.05 -44.68 -7.04
C MET A 5 -1.59 -43.44 -7.78
N GLY A 6 -2.22 -43.19 -8.93
CA GLY A 6 -2.07 -41.98 -9.72
C GLY A 6 -2.76 -40.81 -9.04
N MET A 7 -1.98 -39.77 -8.72
CA MET A 7 -2.50 -38.46 -8.36
C MET A 7 -2.93 -37.71 -9.62
N GLY A 8 -4.23 -37.47 -9.76
CA GLY A 8 -4.82 -36.75 -10.89
C GLY A 8 -4.43 -35.27 -10.92
N MET A 9 -3.54 -34.91 -11.86
CA MET A 9 -3.19 -33.55 -12.26
C MET A 9 -4.32 -32.90 -13.10
N HIS A 10 -5.53 -32.76 -12.55
CA HIS A 10 -6.69 -32.20 -13.28
C HIS A 10 -7.33 -30.95 -12.65
N GLY A 11 -6.68 -30.35 -11.65
CA GLY A 11 -7.18 -29.16 -10.95
C GLY A 11 -6.48 -27.83 -11.28
N TRP A 12 -5.27 -27.85 -11.84
CA TRP A 12 -4.38 -26.69 -11.88
C TRP A 12 -4.64 -25.73 -13.06
N HIS A 13 -5.26 -26.18 -14.15
CA HIS A 13 -5.42 -25.36 -15.36
C HIS A 13 -6.63 -24.40 -15.35
N ARG A 14 -7.58 -24.55 -14.42
CA ARG A 14 -8.82 -23.76 -14.44
C ARG A 14 -8.73 -22.45 -13.64
N GLY A 15 -7.72 -22.30 -12.78
CA GLY A 15 -7.47 -21.08 -12.00
C GLY A 15 -6.72 -19.98 -12.78
N LEU A 16 -5.82 -20.37 -13.69
CA LEU A 16 -4.99 -19.44 -14.46
C LEU A 16 -5.72 -18.77 -15.63
N ARG A 17 -6.81 -19.37 -16.12
CA ARG A 17 -7.57 -18.86 -17.28
C ARG A 17 -8.60 -17.78 -16.94
N ARG A 18 -8.92 -17.56 -15.67
CA ARG A 18 -10.04 -16.69 -15.25
C ARG A 18 -9.65 -15.24 -14.96
N GLY A 19 -8.37 -14.89 -15.00
CA GLY A 19 -7.88 -13.55 -14.67
C GLY A 19 -7.57 -12.63 -15.86
N PHE A 20 -7.55 -13.13 -17.10
CA PHE A 20 -6.78 -12.48 -18.17
C PHE A 20 -7.53 -12.14 -19.47
N ASP A 21 -8.79 -12.56 -19.63
CA ASP A 21 -9.59 -12.28 -20.84
C ASP A 21 -10.77 -11.30 -20.61
N GLU A 22 -11.02 -10.85 -19.38
CA GLU A 22 -11.98 -9.76 -19.16
C GLU A 22 -11.27 -8.43 -19.41
N PRO A 23 -11.78 -7.56 -20.31
CA PRO A 23 -11.25 -6.22 -20.42
C PRO A 23 -11.34 -5.59 -19.03
N GLU A 24 -10.20 -5.25 -18.42
CA GLU A 24 -10.10 -4.62 -17.11
C GLU A 24 -11.07 -3.44 -17.05
N ARG A 25 -12.29 -3.67 -16.57
CA ARG A 25 -13.21 -2.62 -16.18
C ARG A 25 -12.54 -1.96 -15.00
N LYS A 26 -11.82 -0.85 -15.27
CA LYS A 26 -11.29 0.02 -14.22
C LYS A 26 -12.40 0.20 -13.19
N PRO A 27 -12.26 -0.34 -11.97
CA PRO A 27 -13.33 -0.28 -11.01
C PRO A 27 -13.66 1.19 -10.79
N HIS A 28 -14.89 1.58 -11.07
CA HIS A 28 -15.34 2.93 -10.80
C HIS A 28 -15.39 3.08 -9.28
N VAL A 29 -14.45 3.84 -8.72
CA VAL A 29 -14.46 4.15 -7.29
C VAL A 29 -15.64 5.10 -7.03
N THR A 30 -16.79 4.53 -6.69
CA THR A 30 -18.00 5.29 -6.39
C THR A 30 -17.90 5.91 -4.99
N LYS A 31 -18.47 7.10 -4.80
CA LYS A 31 -18.52 7.79 -3.49
C LYS A 31 -19.13 6.91 -2.40
N GLU A 32 -20.14 6.11 -2.73
CA GLU A 32 -20.77 5.15 -1.81
C GLU A 32 -19.79 4.09 -1.30
N MET A 33 -18.87 3.62 -2.15
CA MET A 33 -17.84 2.66 -1.76
C MET A 33 -16.86 3.29 -0.76
N LEU A 34 -16.44 4.53 -1.01
CA LEU A 34 -15.60 5.29 -0.08
C LEU A 34 -16.30 5.57 1.26
N LEU A 35 -17.57 5.98 1.23
CA LEU A 35 -18.38 6.21 2.43
C LEU A 35 -18.56 4.92 3.25
N ARG A 36 -18.75 3.78 2.58
CA ARG A 36 -18.84 2.47 3.23
C ARG A 36 -17.52 2.09 3.92
N ILE A 37 -16.38 2.36 3.27
CA ILE A 37 -15.04 2.16 3.84
C ILE A 37 -14.82 3.08 5.05
N LEU A 38 -15.13 4.37 4.93
CA LEU A 38 -15.02 5.36 6.00
C LEU A 38 -15.88 4.99 7.22
N ARG A 39 -17.01 4.32 7.03
CA ARG A 39 -17.87 3.86 8.13
C ARG A 39 -17.17 2.84 9.05
N TYR A 40 -16.19 2.07 8.56
CA TYR A 40 -15.39 1.16 9.40
C TYR A 40 -14.42 1.89 10.35
N PHE A 41 -14.16 3.19 10.13
CA PHE A 41 -13.37 4.02 11.04
C PHE A 41 -14.20 4.58 12.20
N LYS A 42 -15.52 4.71 12.03
CA LYS A 42 -16.40 5.31 13.04
C LYS A 42 -16.30 4.64 14.42
N PRO A 43 -16.22 3.30 14.56
CA PRO A 43 -16.04 2.65 15.86
C PRO A 43 -14.67 2.96 16.51
N HIS A 44 -13.69 3.34 15.70
CA HIS A 44 -12.28 3.54 16.09
C HIS A 44 -11.90 5.01 16.26
N TRP A 45 -12.87 5.92 16.36
CA TRP A 45 -12.65 7.37 16.40
C TRP A 45 -11.73 7.82 17.55
N LYS A 46 -11.76 7.13 18.70
CA LYS A 46 -10.88 7.44 19.84
C LYS A 46 -9.41 7.23 19.52
N LEU A 47 -9.09 6.15 18.81
CA LEU A 47 -7.73 5.86 18.36
C LEU A 47 -7.30 6.87 17.29
N MET A 48 -8.20 7.24 16.37
CA MET A 48 -7.92 8.28 15.38
C MET A 48 -7.68 9.65 16.02
N ALA A 49 -8.45 10.01 17.05
CA ALA A 49 -8.24 11.25 17.80
C ALA A 49 -6.86 11.25 18.49
N LEU A 50 -6.43 10.11 19.00
CA LEU A 50 -5.10 9.97 19.61
C LEU A 50 -3.98 10.09 18.56
N VAL A 51 -4.13 9.48 17.38
CA VAL A 51 -3.21 9.68 16.25
C VAL A 51 -3.17 11.15 15.84
N PHE A 52 -4.32 11.82 15.74
CA PHE A 52 -4.40 13.24 15.42
C PHE A 52 -3.63 14.11 16.43
N LEU A 53 -3.73 13.81 17.72
CA LEU A 53 -2.96 14.47 18.78
C LEU A 53 -1.45 14.20 18.65
N CYS A 54 -1.06 12.95 18.37
CA CYS A 54 0.33 12.59 18.12
C CYS A 54 0.89 13.38 16.93
N VAL A 55 0.21 13.38 15.78
CA VAL A 55 0.62 14.10 14.56
C VAL A 55 0.73 15.61 14.82
N GLY A 56 -0.24 16.20 15.52
CA GLY A 56 -0.15 17.62 15.88
C GLY A 56 1.06 17.92 16.77
N THR A 57 1.30 17.06 17.76
CA THR A 57 2.45 17.21 18.69
C THR A 57 3.78 17.04 17.96
N THR A 58 3.93 16.02 17.12
CA THR A 58 5.16 15.79 16.33
C THR A 58 5.38 16.89 15.30
N SER A 59 4.32 17.44 14.70
CA SER A 59 4.44 18.57 13.77
C SER A 59 4.99 19.82 14.46
N ILE A 60 4.53 20.11 15.68
CA ILE A 60 5.03 21.24 16.48
C ILE A 60 6.47 20.96 16.93
N LEU A 61 6.75 19.79 17.50
CA LEU A 61 8.09 19.42 17.93
C LEU A 61 9.09 19.35 16.77
N GLY A 62 8.61 19.00 15.56
CA GLY A 62 9.39 18.98 14.33
C GLY A 62 9.93 20.34 13.89
N LEU A 63 9.44 21.44 14.47
CA LEU A 63 10.02 22.77 14.28
C LEU A 63 11.23 23.07 15.14
N LEU A 64 11.40 22.36 16.25
CA LEU A 64 12.51 22.64 17.16
C LEU A 64 13.86 22.29 16.52
N PRO A 65 14.04 21.18 15.76
CA PRO A 65 15.27 20.91 15.05
C PRO A 65 15.78 22.06 14.17
N PRO A 66 15.01 22.65 13.23
CA PRO A 66 15.50 23.79 12.44
C PRO A 66 15.76 25.05 13.27
N LEU A 67 14.98 25.29 14.35
CA LEU A 67 15.23 26.41 15.27
C LEU A 67 16.54 26.24 16.06
N PHE A 68 16.82 25.02 16.54
CA PHE A 68 18.09 24.69 17.19
C PHE A 68 19.24 24.82 16.21
N THR A 69 19.10 24.34 14.98
CA THR A 69 20.12 24.50 13.94
C THR A 69 20.40 25.98 13.66
N GLY A 70 19.36 26.81 13.54
CA GLY A 70 19.51 28.26 13.40
C GLY A 70 20.24 28.87 14.59
N ALA A 71 19.84 28.55 15.82
CA ALA A 71 20.51 29.06 17.03
C ALA A 71 21.97 28.59 17.17
N ILE A 72 22.28 27.37 16.74
CA ILE A 72 23.65 26.83 16.70
C ILE A 72 24.50 27.64 15.72
N VAL A 73 24.00 27.91 14.52
CA VAL A 73 24.71 28.67 13.48
C VAL A 73 24.86 30.13 13.89
N ASP A 74 23.75 30.79 14.22
CA ASP A 74 23.71 32.25 14.38
C ASP A 74 24.28 32.74 15.72
N ARG A 75 24.24 31.92 16.78
CA ARG A 75 24.70 32.32 18.12
C ARG A 75 25.91 31.51 18.56
N ALA A 76 25.80 30.18 18.58
CA ALA A 76 26.83 29.36 19.20
C ALA A 76 28.16 29.34 18.41
N LEU A 77 28.07 29.27 17.07
CA LEU A 77 29.24 29.25 16.18
C LEU A 77 29.86 30.64 16.01
N ILE A 78 29.04 31.68 15.81
CA ILE A 78 29.52 33.06 15.63
C ILE A 78 30.17 33.60 16.92
N GLU A 79 29.55 33.40 18.09
CA GLU A 79 30.09 33.85 19.38
C GLU A 79 31.18 32.92 19.93
N ARG A 80 31.50 31.81 19.25
CA ARG A 80 32.44 30.75 19.69
C ARG A 80 32.17 30.22 21.11
N ASN A 81 30.90 30.20 21.52
CA ASN A 81 30.50 29.79 22.85
C ASN A 81 30.17 28.29 22.90
N PHE A 82 31.17 27.49 23.29
CA PHE A 82 31.03 26.03 23.40
C PHE A 82 29.94 25.57 24.36
N ARG A 83 29.64 26.35 25.40
CA ARG A 83 28.57 26.00 26.36
C ARG A 83 27.19 26.11 25.73
N LEU A 84 26.94 27.18 24.97
CA LEU A 84 25.70 27.34 24.20
C LEU A 84 25.59 26.29 23.09
N LEU A 85 26.71 25.98 22.44
CA LEU A 85 26.78 24.94 21.42
C LEU A 85 26.35 23.58 21.99
N THR A 86 26.93 23.16 23.12
CA THR A 86 26.56 21.89 23.76
C THR A 86 25.10 21.88 24.21
N LEU A 87 24.60 22.99 24.78
CA LEU A 87 23.21 23.07 25.23
C LEU A 87 22.20 22.91 24.08
N TYR A 88 22.37 23.67 22.99
CA TYR A 88 21.47 23.57 21.84
C TYR A 88 21.59 22.23 21.12
N THR A 89 22.80 21.66 21.03
CA THR A 89 23.01 20.33 20.44
C THR A 89 22.32 19.24 21.27
N LEU A 90 22.45 19.29 22.59
CA LEU A 90 21.81 18.31 23.48
C LEU A 90 20.28 18.47 23.47
N GLY A 91 19.78 19.71 23.39
CA GLY A 91 18.37 20.01 23.15
C GLY A 91 17.86 19.45 21.82
N TYR A 92 18.60 19.64 20.73
CA TYR A 92 18.30 19.08 19.41
C TYR A 92 18.19 17.55 19.45
N VAL A 93 19.18 16.88 20.06
CA VAL A 93 19.19 15.42 20.20
C VAL A 93 18.01 14.96 21.05
N GLY A 94 17.75 15.63 22.17
CA GLY A 94 16.63 15.34 23.07
C GLY A 94 15.28 15.44 22.36
N VAL A 95 15.04 16.51 21.60
CA VAL A 95 13.79 16.64 20.84
C VAL A 95 13.69 15.61 19.72
N SER A 96 14.78 15.39 18.97
CA SER A 96 14.78 14.39 17.89
C SER A 96 14.47 12.99 18.42
N PHE A 97 15.01 12.65 19.61
CA PHE A 97 14.70 11.41 20.30
C PHE A 97 13.23 11.33 20.72
N LEU A 98 12.68 12.40 21.28
CA LEU A 98 11.26 12.46 21.67
C LEU A 98 10.32 12.32 20.46
N VAL A 99 10.60 13.04 19.36
CA VAL A 99 9.84 12.91 18.11
C VAL A 99 9.88 11.48 17.59
N SER A 100 11.06 10.84 17.63
CA SER A 100 11.21 9.45 17.21
C SER A 100 10.41 8.50 18.10
N LEU A 101 10.42 8.71 19.42
CA LEU A 101 9.66 7.90 20.37
C LEU A 101 8.16 8.03 20.17
N ILE A 102 7.66 9.25 19.95
CA ILE A 102 6.25 9.49 19.59
C ILE A 102 5.92 8.82 18.25
N GLY A 103 6.84 8.86 17.28
CA GLY A 103 6.69 8.19 15.98
C GLY A 103 6.54 6.67 16.10
N VAL A 104 7.22 6.02 17.06
CA VAL A 104 7.00 4.59 17.36
C VAL A 104 5.59 4.36 17.89
N GLY A 105 5.12 5.22 18.80
CA GLY A 105 3.75 5.17 19.31
C GLY A 105 2.70 5.37 18.22
N GLU A 106 2.92 6.32 17.32
CA GLU A 106 2.09 6.57 16.15
C GLU A 106 2.03 5.34 15.24
N SER A 107 3.17 4.75 14.91
CA SER A 107 3.25 3.51 14.10
C SER A 107 2.50 2.34 14.74
N TYR A 108 2.61 2.19 16.06
CA TYR A 108 1.86 1.19 16.82
C TYR A 108 0.34 1.42 16.73
N LEU A 109 -0.12 2.66 16.93
CA LEU A 109 -1.53 3.02 16.83
C LEU A 109 -2.08 2.78 15.42
N ASN A 110 -1.31 3.12 14.39
CA ASN A 110 -1.67 2.93 12.99
C ASN A 110 -1.86 1.44 12.68
N THR A 111 -0.95 0.61 13.18
CA THR A 111 -1.05 -0.85 13.08
C THR A 111 -2.27 -1.36 13.85
N LEU A 112 -2.52 -0.87 15.06
CA LEU A 112 -3.64 -1.27 15.89
C LEU A 112 -4.99 -0.94 15.25
N ILE A 113 -5.16 0.28 14.73
CA ILE A 113 -6.36 0.72 14.01
C ILE A 113 -6.61 -0.18 12.80
N SER A 114 -5.57 -0.41 11.99
CA SER A 114 -5.65 -1.26 10.81
C SER A 114 -6.13 -2.66 11.19
N LYS A 115 -5.47 -3.30 12.17
CA LYS A 115 -5.79 -4.66 12.60
C LYS A 115 -7.21 -4.78 13.16
N ARG A 116 -7.70 -3.79 13.92
CA ARG A 116 -9.09 -3.82 14.41
C ARG A 116 -10.11 -3.71 13.29
N ILE A 117 -9.87 -2.85 12.31
CA ILE A 117 -10.79 -2.73 11.15
C ILE A 117 -10.81 -4.03 10.35
N ILE A 118 -9.66 -4.66 10.16
CA ILE A 118 -9.58 -5.96 9.47
C ILE A 118 -10.31 -7.05 10.26
N LEU A 119 -10.20 -7.04 11.59
CA LEU A 119 -10.95 -7.95 12.45
C LEU A 119 -12.46 -7.78 12.25
N ASP A 120 -12.96 -6.54 12.18
CA ASP A 120 -14.38 -6.26 11.93
C ASP A 120 -14.84 -6.75 10.56
N ILE A 121 -14.00 -6.61 9.53
CA ILE A 121 -14.27 -7.14 8.18
C ILE A 121 -14.35 -8.67 8.24
N ARG A 122 -13.39 -9.34 8.88
CA ARG A 122 -13.39 -10.81 9.05
C ARG A 122 -14.63 -11.30 9.80
N ASN A 123 -15.00 -10.64 10.89
CA ASN A 123 -16.20 -10.96 11.67
C ASN A 123 -17.48 -10.78 10.84
N SER A 124 -17.56 -9.71 10.05
CA SER A 124 -18.70 -9.46 9.16
C SER A 124 -18.83 -10.55 8.09
N MET A 125 -17.73 -10.94 7.47
CA MET A 125 -17.71 -12.02 6.47
C MET A 125 -18.06 -13.37 7.09
N TYR A 126 -17.55 -13.67 8.27
CA TYR A 126 -17.87 -14.88 9.00
C TYR A 126 -19.36 -14.95 9.34
N GLY A 127 -19.96 -13.85 9.80
CA GLY A 127 -21.40 -13.75 10.06
C GLY A 127 -22.25 -13.94 8.80
N ILE A 128 -21.78 -13.51 7.63
CA ILE A 128 -22.46 -13.78 6.35
C ILE A 128 -22.41 -15.27 6.02
N LEU A 129 -21.26 -15.92 6.18
CA LEU A 129 -21.09 -17.35 5.90
C LEU A 129 -21.99 -18.22 6.78
N GLN A 130 -22.11 -17.88 8.08
CA GLN A 130 -23.00 -18.61 8.99
C GLN A 130 -24.48 -18.55 8.58
N ARG A 131 -24.88 -17.55 7.79
CA ARG A 131 -26.27 -17.37 7.32
C ARG A 131 -26.49 -17.93 5.92
N MET A 132 -25.47 -18.48 5.26
CA MET A 132 -25.60 -19.04 3.92
C MET A 132 -26.32 -20.40 3.94
N PRO A 133 -27.11 -20.72 2.91
CA PRO A 133 -27.81 -21.99 2.81
C PRO A 133 -26.83 -23.17 2.63
N LEU A 134 -27.20 -24.35 3.13
CA LEU A 134 -26.38 -25.58 3.02
C LEU A 134 -25.96 -25.89 1.56
N LYS A 135 -26.79 -25.53 0.58
CA LYS A 135 -26.52 -25.69 -0.86
C LYS A 135 -25.23 -24.98 -1.32
N PHE A 136 -24.84 -23.88 -0.66
CA PHE A 136 -23.58 -23.20 -0.94
C PHE A 136 -22.37 -24.07 -0.55
N PHE A 137 -22.46 -24.72 0.61
CA PHE A 137 -21.41 -25.57 1.17
C PHE A 137 -21.32 -26.94 0.49
N SER A 138 -22.42 -27.45 -0.07
CA SER A 138 -22.39 -28.69 -0.87
C SER A 138 -21.75 -28.51 -2.25
N ASN A 139 -21.83 -27.30 -2.82
CA ASN A 139 -21.31 -27.01 -4.17
C ASN A 139 -19.91 -26.38 -4.20
N THR A 140 -19.36 -26.01 -3.03
CA THR A 140 -18.06 -25.33 -2.94
C THR A 140 -17.16 -26.10 -1.98
N ARG A 141 -15.92 -26.39 -2.40
CA ARG A 141 -14.96 -27.09 -1.53
C ARG A 141 -14.64 -26.21 -0.33
N THR A 142 -14.64 -26.77 0.88
CA THR A 142 -14.32 -26.05 2.12
C THR A 142 -12.96 -25.32 2.05
N GLY A 143 -11.97 -25.93 1.39
CA GLY A 143 -10.67 -25.30 1.15
C GLY A 143 -10.73 -24.04 0.29
N ASP A 144 -11.63 -23.96 -0.69
CA ASP A 144 -11.82 -22.78 -1.52
C ASP A 144 -12.46 -21.64 -0.73
N ILE A 145 -13.36 -21.97 0.21
CA ILE A 145 -14.00 -21.00 1.11
C ILE A 145 -12.95 -20.39 2.05
N ILE A 146 -12.14 -21.23 2.71
CA ILE A 146 -11.06 -20.78 3.61
C ILE A 146 -10.03 -19.96 2.85
N SER A 147 -9.65 -20.40 1.64
CA SER A 147 -8.70 -19.68 0.78
C SER A 147 -9.22 -18.29 0.42
N ARG A 148 -10.49 -18.15 0.01
CA ARG A 148 -11.10 -16.84 -0.28
C ARG A 148 -11.17 -15.94 0.95
N ILE A 149 -11.59 -16.48 2.10
CA ILE A 149 -11.60 -15.68 3.35
C ILE A 149 -10.19 -15.20 3.68
N ASN A 150 -9.18 -16.06 3.60
CA ASN A 150 -7.83 -15.65 3.98
C ASN A 150 -7.20 -14.72 2.93
N ASN A 151 -7.24 -15.09 1.65
CA ASN A 151 -6.54 -14.38 0.59
C ASN A 151 -7.28 -13.10 0.16
N ASP A 152 -8.60 -13.14 -0.02
CA ASP A 152 -9.36 -11.96 -0.43
C ASP A 152 -9.38 -10.95 0.72
N VAL A 153 -9.54 -11.40 1.98
CA VAL A 153 -9.45 -10.48 3.13
C VAL A 153 -8.04 -9.96 3.33
N SER A 154 -6.99 -10.76 3.13
CA SER A 154 -5.61 -10.27 3.20
C SER A 154 -5.31 -9.23 2.11
N GLY A 155 -5.88 -9.42 0.91
CA GLY A 155 -5.83 -8.43 -0.17
C GLY A 155 -6.53 -7.12 0.22
N VAL A 156 -7.72 -7.22 0.79
CA VAL A 156 -8.46 -6.05 1.31
C VAL A 156 -7.72 -5.38 2.47
N GLU A 157 -7.13 -6.17 3.38
CA GLU A 157 -6.27 -5.72 4.49
C GLU A 157 -5.09 -4.89 3.97
N GLY A 158 -4.40 -5.36 2.93
CA GLY A 158 -3.29 -4.64 2.31
C GLY A 158 -3.71 -3.30 1.71
N VAL A 159 -4.85 -3.24 1.00
CA VAL A 159 -5.39 -2.00 0.42
C VAL A 159 -5.85 -1.05 1.53
N PHE A 160 -6.52 -1.57 2.54
CA PHE A 160 -7.05 -0.76 3.63
C PHE A 160 -5.92 -0.11 4.44
N GLN A 161 -4.89 -0.87 4.78
CA GLN A 161 -3.71 -0.39 5.49
C GLN A 161 -2.92 0.62 4.63
N ARG A 162 -2.52 0.23 3.41
CA ARG A 162 -1.62 1.03 2.57
C ARG A 162 -2.28 2.27 1.99
N THR A 163 -3.57 2.17 1.64
CA THR A 163 -4.26 3.25 0.97
C THR A 163 -5.10 4.04 1.95
N VAL A 164 -6.02 3.44 2.70
CA VAL A 164 -7.01 4.25 3.42
C VAL A 164 -6.45 4.86 4.70
N VAL A 165 -5.88 4.04 5.58
CA VAL A 165 -5.32 4.51 6.87
C VAL A 165 -4.17 5.47 6.62
N ASN A 166 -3.19 5.06 5.82
CA ASN A 166 -2.02 5.89 5.51
C ASN A 166 -2.42 7.18 4.79
N THR A 167 -3.32 7.16 3.79
CA THR A 167 -3.70 8.40 3.08
C THR A 167 -4.36 9.40 4.02
N VAL A 168 -5.24 8.95 4.93
CA VAL A 168 -5.85 9.86 5.92
C VAL A 168 -4.78 10.47 6.82
N GLN A 169 -3.79 9.68 7.23
CA GLN A 169 -2.68 10.14 8.07
C GLN A 169 -1.75 11.09 7.33
N ASP A 170 -1.36 10.76 6.10
CA ASP A 170 -0.54 11.62 5.25
C ASP A 170 -1.24 12.97 5.02
N ILE A 171 -2.57 12.99 4.82
CA ILE A 171 -3.33 14.24 4.74
C ILE A 171 -3.23 15.04 6.03
N LEU A 172 -3.35 14.39 7.20
CA LEU A 172 -3.20 15.06 8.49
C LEU A 172 -1.78 15.63 8.67
N VAL A 173 -0.76 14.83 8.37
CA VAL A 173 0.65 15.26 8.42
C VAL A 173 0.87 16.45 7.50
N ILE A 174 0.39 16.39 6.26
CA ILE A 174 0.49 17.51 5.31
C ILE A 174 -0.23 18.74 5.86
N ALA A 175 -1.44 18.60 6.38
CA ALA A 175 -2.21 19.72 6.91
C ALA A 175 -1.51 20.38 8.10
N PHE A 176 -1.08 19.61 9.09
CA PHE A 176 -0.35 20.13 10.24
C PHE A 176 1.00 20.73 9.83
N THR A 177 1.74 20.08 8.95
CA THR A 177 3.02 20.60 8.46
C THR A 177 2.84 21.92 7.74
N LEU A 178 1.85 22.03 6.84
CA LEU A 178 1.54 23.27 6.12
C LEU A 178 1.17 24.39 7.08
N VAL A 179 0.24 24.15 8.01
CA VAL A 179 -0.15 25.16 9.02
C VAL A 179 1.07 25.63 9.81
N THR A 180 1.90 24.67 10.22
CA THR A 180 3.10 24.92 11.01
C THR A 180 4.13 25.77 10.27
N ILE A 181 4.49 25.44 9.02
CA ILE A 181 5.48 26.22 8.26
C ILE A 181 4.94 27.59 7.83
N PHE A 182 3.65 27.69 7.50
CA PHE A 182 3.00 28.98 7.19
C PHE A 182 2.95 29.91 8.40
N ALA A 183 2.75 29.36 9.59
CA ALA A 183 2.79 30.11 10.84
C ALA A 183 4.21 30.62 11.16
N MET A 184 5.26 29.93 10.70
CA MET A 184 6.65 30.33 10.89
C MET A 184 7.07 31.44 9.92
N ASP A 185 6.92 31.21 8.61
CA ASP A 185 7.15 32.23 7.58
C ASP A 185 6.29 31.94 6.34
N TRP A 186 5.25 32.75 6.14
CA TRP A 186 4.31 32.59 5.04
C TRP A 186 4.94 32.93 3.67
N ARG A 187 5.98 33.77 3.61
CA ARG A 187 6.65 34.17 2.35
C ARG A 187 7.52 33.02 1.84
N LEU A 188 8.35 32.44 2.70
CA LEU A 188 9.16 31.27 2.37
C LEU A 188 8.28 30.05 2.09
N SER A 189 7.19 29.88 2.84
CA SER A 189 6.23 28.80 2.61
C SER A 189 5.55 28.89 1.24
N LEU A 190 5.12 30.09 0.81
CA LEU A 190 4.57 30.29 -0.54
C LEU A 190 5.58 29.97 -1.64
N LEU A 191 6.83 30.41 -1.46
CA LEU A 191 7.91 30.13 -2.41
C LEU A 191 8.16 28.61 -2.52
N GLY A 192 8.17 27.90 -1.38
CA GLY A 192 8.23 26.44 -1.34
C GLY A 192 7.03 25.77 -2.01
N LEU A 193 5.82 26.26 -1.77
CA LEU A 193 4.60 25.72 -2.36
C LEU A 193 4.59 25.89 -3.89
N CYS A 194 5.12 26.99 -4.41
CA CYS A 194 5.31 27.23 -5.84
C CYS A 194 6.32 26.26 -6.49
N LEU A 195 7.28 25.73 -5.73
CA LEU A 195 8.22 24.73 -6.25
C LEU A 195 7.56 23.35 -6.45
N ILE A 196 6.58 22.98 -5.63
CA ILE A 196 5.87 21.68 -5.71
C ILE A 196 5.31 21.40 -7.12
N PRO A 197 4.51 22.27 -7.77
CA PRO A 197 3.99 22.00 -9.11
C PRO A 197 5.09 21.88 -10.17
N SER A 198 6.21 22.60 -10.00
CA SER A 198 7.38 22.49 -10.89
C SER A 198 7.94 21.07 -10.92
N PHE A 199 7.92 20.34 -9.78
CA PHE A 199 8.31 18.93 -9.72
C PHE A 199 7.19 17.97 -10.14
N ILE A 200 5.92 18.28 -9.85
CA ILE A 200 4.78 17.40 -10.18
C ILE A 200 4.58 17.28 -11.69
N LEU A 201 4.67 18.38 -12.43
CA LEU A 201 4.43 18.40 -13.88
C LEU A 201 5.35 17.43 -14.67
N PRO A 202 6.69 17.48 -14.55
CA PRO A 202 7.58 16.54 -15.23
C PRO A 202 7.40 15.12 -14.70
N THR A 203 7.22 14.94 -13.39
CA THR A 203 6.98 13.62 -12.78
C THR A 203 5.74 12.95 -13.37
N ARG A 204 4.65 13.71 -13.55
CA ARG A 204 3.42 13.21 -14.19
C ARG A 204 3.66 12.78 -15.64
N ARG A 205 4.46 13.54 -16.40
CA ARG A 205 4.81 13.17 -17.78
C ARG A 205 5.60 11.87 -17.83
N VAL A 206 6.64 11.75 -16.99
CA VAL A 206 7.45 10.53 -16.88
C VAL A 206 6.59 9.35 -16.43
N GLY A 207 5.69 9.55 -15.47
CA GLY A 207 4.76 8.52 -15.01
C GLY A 207 3.85 8.00 -16.12
N LYS A 208 3.31 8.90 -16.95
CA LYS A 208 2.51 8.51 -18.14
C LYS A 208 3.33 7.72 -19.15
N ALA A 209 4.56 8.15 -19.44
CA ALA A 209 5.45 7.43 -20.34
C ALA A 209 5.78 6.02 -19.82
N ARG A 210 6.13 5.91 -18.54
CA ARG A 210 6.38 4.62 -17.87
C ARG A 210 5.16 3.70 -17.91
N TRP A 211 3.95 4.25 -17.68
CA TRP A 211 2.71 3.48 -17.76
C TRP A 211 2.50 2.89 -19.16
N ASN A 212 2.71 3.69 -20.20
CA ASN A 212 2.58 3.22 -21.58
C ASN A 212 3.60 2.12 -21.92
N ILE A 213 4.84 2.27 -21.47
CA ILE A 213 5.90 1.25 -21.65
C ILE A 213 5.52 -0.02 -20.90
N ALA A 214 5.13 0.07 -19.62
CA ALA A 214 4.75 -1.09 -18.82
C ALA A 214 3.58 -1.85 -19.46
N LYS A 215 2.59 -1.13 -20.00
CA LYS A 215 1.47 -1.73 -20.73
C LYS A 215 1.94 -2.46 -21.99
N ALA A 216 2.79 -1.84 -22.80
CA ALA A 216 3.32 -2.48 -24.00
C ALA A 216 4.18 -3.72 -23.68
N THR A 217 4.99 -3.67 -22.61
CA THR A 217 5.75 -4.82 -22.13
C THR A 217 4.82 -5.95 -21.70
N GLN A 218 3.73 -5.65 -20.99
CA GLN A 218 2.74 -6.64 -20.57
C GLN A 218 2.05 -7.30 -21.78
N GLU A 219 1.67 -6.51 -22.78
CA GLU A 219 1.08 -7.02 -24.04
C GLU A 219 2.05 -7.98 -24.76
N LYS A 220 3.34 -7.66 -24.82
CA LYS A 220 4.37 -8.55 -25.40
C LYS A 220 4.63 -9.81 -24.59
N LEU A 221 4.61 -9.72 -23.26
CA LEU A 221 4.72 -10.91 -22.41
C LEU A 221 3.51 -11.84 -22.56
N ALA A 222 2.31 -11.28 -22.75
CA ALA A 222 1.11 -12.07 -23.02
C ALA A 222 1.21 -12.81 -24.36
N GLU A 223 1.67 -12.13 -25.41
CA GLU A 223 1.91 -12.72 -26.74
C GLU A 223 2.93 -13.87 -26.68
N LEU A 224 4.07 -13.68 -26.00
CA LEU A 224 5.07 -14.73 -25.79
C LEU A 224 4.50 -15.93 -25.03
N ASN A 225 3.75 -15.68 -23.95
CA ASN A 225 3.12 -16.76 -23.18
C ASN A 225 2.10 -17.53 -24.01
N GLN A 226 1.36 -16.86 -24.91
CA GLN A 226 0.44 -17.52 -25.83
C GLN A 226 1.20 -18.43 -26.81
N ILE A 227 2.29 -17.95 -27.42
CA ILE A 227 3.13 -18.77 -28.31
C ILE A 227 3.65 -20.00 -27.57
N ILE A 228 4.18 -19.83 -26.35
CA ILE A 228 4.66 -20.95 -25.52
C ILE A 228 3.53 -21.95 -25.22
N GLN A 229 2.31 -21.48 -24.95
CA GLN A 229 1.17 -22.37 -24.71
C GLN A 229 0.73 -23.11 -25.99
N GLU A 230 0.79 -22.48 -27.15
CA GLU A 230 0.46 -23.10 -28.43
C GLU A 230 1.49 -24.14 -28.86
N THR A 231 2.79 -23.89 -28.65
CA THR A 231 3.89 -24.80 -29.06
C THR A 231 4.16 -25.91 -28.05
N LEU A 232 4.18 -25.62 -26.74
CA LEU A 232 4.43 -26.59 -25.67
C LEU A 232 3.16 -27.19 -25.06
N GLY A 233 1.98 -26.72 -25.46
CA GLY A 233 0.71 -27.34 -25.12
C GLY A 233 0.59 -28.74 -25.71
N VAL A 234 -0.29 -29.58 -25.16
CA VAL A 234 -0.47 -30.99 -25.58
C VAL A 234 -0.68 -31.13 -27.09
N ALA A 235 -1.39 -30.19 -27.72
CA ALA A 235 -1.60 -30.18 -29.17
C ALA A 235 -0.34 -29.83 -29.97
N GLY A 236 0.44 -28.83 -29.53
CA GLY A 236 1.69 -28.41 -30.18
C GLY A 236 2.82 -29.43 -30.01
N ALA A 237 2.98 -29.98 -28.80
CA ALA A 237 3.98 -31.02 -28.52
C ALA A 237 3.69 -32.32 -29.29
N VAL A 238 2.41 -32.65 -29.50
CA VAL A 238 2.00 -33.79 -30.36
C VAL A 238 2.28 -33.48 -31.83
N LEU A 239 1.99 -32.26 -32.29
CA LEU A 239 2.27 -31.85 -33.67
C LEU A 239 3.76 -31.87 -34.01
N VAL A 240 4.61 -31.29 -33.15
CA VAL A 240 6.08 -31.27 -33.35
C VAL A 240 6.66 -32.68 -33.39
N LYS A 241 6.17 -33.58 -32.53
CA LYS A 241 6.62 -34.99 -32.48
C LYS A 241 6.09 -35.86 -33.62
N ILE A 242 4.91 -35.57 -34.16
CA ILE A 242 4.35 -36.32 -35.31
C ILE A 242 5.04 -35.92 -36.62
N PHE A 243 5.47 -34.66 -36.74
CA PHE A 243 6.11 -34.13 -37.96
C PHE A 243 7.65 -34.11 -37.90
N THR A 244 8.27 -34.61 -36.83
CA THR A 244 9.74 -34.65 -36.62
C THR A 244 10.40 -33.28 -36.86
N ARG A 245 9.84 -32.23 -36.25
CA ARG A 245 10.31 -30.83 -36.42
C ARG A 245 11.09 -30.31 -35.22
N GLU A 246 11.76 -31.18 -34.49
CA GLU A 246 12.51 -30.81 -33.28
C GLU A 246 13.68 -29.83 -33.57
N ASP A 247 14.28 -29.89 -34.76
CA ASP A 247 15.44 -29.07 -35.13
C ASP A 247 15.09 -27.66 -35.63
N ASP A 248 13.85 -27.41 -36.08
CA ASP A 248 13.39 -26.11 -36.61
C ASP A 248 12.95 -25.12 -35.49
N GLN A 249 12.80 -25.59 -34.25
CA GLN A 249 12.27 -24.82 -33.11
C GLN A 249 13.33 -24.41 -32.08
N ARG A 250 14.62 -24.62 -32.36
CA ARG A 250 15.75 -24.10 -31.57
C ARG A 250 16.00 -22.63 -31.82
#